data_AF-A0A530C0J7-F1
#
_entry.id   AF-A0A530C0J7-F1
#
_cell.length_a   1.000
_cell.length_b   1.000
_cell.length_c   1.000
_cell.angle_alpha   90.00
_cell.angle_beta   90.00
_cell.angle_gamma   90.00
#
_symmetry.space_group_name_H-M   'P 1'
#
loop_
_entity.id
_entity.type
_entity.pdbx_description
1 polymer ?
#
loop_
_entity_poly.entity_id
_entity_poly.type
_entity_poly.pdbx_seq_one_letter_code
_entity_poly.pdbx_strand_id
1 'polypeptide(L)'
;MQNPNMDDPAMVPGDAAQQAQEPPMDDAGGPEPAQDEAESQDSGASQQASPDEQGQYNQFVGRAMELIYNQKMFPQVVQMLRGGSNDGQDQKEAGQSGPAAGLAHATAMIITRVYKAAADAGANLSPDVLFHGGTEIFGQLAEISDKAGISDYANDRDKLEGAYFLAVDMATQQLRKAGVVDEAQSKAALQQLQSMDAKGELEQVFRELDAKDQGGSGGEEEQPPPANDNDASMQGGMAPQEEMD
;
A
#
# COMPACT_ATOMS: atom_id res chain seq x y z
N MET A 1 -36.38 33.80 -31.11
CA MET A 1 -35.69 32.77 -31.91
C MET A 1 -36.15 31.43 -31.35
N GLN A 2 -37.15 30.83 -32.00
CA GLN A 2 -37.60 29.46 -31.72
C GLN A 2 -36.51 28.48 -32.17
N ASN A 3 -36.24 27.45 -31.36
CA ASN A 3 -35.66 26.21 -31.84
C ASN A 3 -36.38 25.03 -31.16
N PRO A 4 -37.38 24.43 -31.83
CA PRO A 4 -37.88 23.11 -31.50
C PRO A 4 -37.14 22.08 -32.36
N ASN A 5 -36.65 21.01 -31.74
CA ASN A 5 -36.65 19.70 -32.39
C ASN A 5 -36.50 18.62 -31.31
N MET A 6 -37.66 18.04 -30.99
CA MET A 6 -37.79 16.65 -30.54
C MET A 6 -37.50 15.78 -31.76
N ASP A 7 -36.60 14.81 -31.62
CA ASP A 7 -36.60 13.62 -32.46
C ASP A 7 -36.24 12.41 -31.58
N ASP A 8 -37.24 11.55 -31.44
CA ASP A 8 -37.23 10.22 -30.83
C ASP A 8 -36.14 9.32 -31.43
N PRO A 9 -35.33 8.62 -30.61
CA PRO A 9 -34.69 7.39 -31.04
C PRO A 9 -35.65 6.20 -30.88
N ALA A 10 -35.99 5.62 -32.03
CA ALA A 10 -36.82 4.44 -32.20
C ALA A 10 -36.39 3.23 -31.36
N MET A 11 -37.41 2.53 -30.84
CA MET A 11 -37.31 1.19 -30.28
C MET A 11 -36.87 0.17 -31.35
N VAL A 12 -35.87 -0.64 -31.02
CA VAL A 12 -35.53 -1.86 -31.75
C VAL A 12 -35.87 -3.07 -30.88
N PRO A 13 -36.90 -3.87 -31.23
CA PRO A 13 -37.12 -5.20 -30.69
C PRO A 13 -36.51 -6.25 -31.64
N GLY A 14 -35.63 -7.09 -31.11
CA GLY A 14 -35.11 -8.27 -31.79
C GLY A 14 -34.02 -8.91 -30.93
N ASP A 15 -33.87 -10.21 -30.81
CA ASP A 15 -34.60 -11.35 -31.35
C ASP A 15 -34.16 -12.54 -30.46
N ALA A 16 -35.13 -13.33 -29.99
CA ALA A 16 -34.86 -14.50 -29.18
C ALA A 16 -34.80 -15.74 -30.09
N ALA A 17 -33.62 -16.33 -30.22
CA ALA A 17 -33.39 -17.67 -30.80
C ALA A 17 -32.26 -18.32 -30.00
N GLN A 18 -32.47 -19.29 -29.11
CA GLN A 18 -32.91 -20.67 -29.35
C GLN A 18 -31.96 -21.41 -30.30
N GLN A 19 -31.02 -22.18 -29.74
CA GLN A 19 -30.73 -23.56 -30.17
C GLN A 19 -29.70 -24.23 -29.26
N ALA A 20 -30.20 -25.15 -28.44
CA ALA A 20 -29.43 -26.25 -27.88
C ALA A 20 -29.22 -27.30 -28.98
N GLN A 21 -27.98 -27.77 -29.14
CA GLN A 21 -27.65 -28.98 -29.89
C GLN A 21 -26.68 -29.80 -29.04
N GLU A 22 -27.21 -30.86 -28.43
CA GLU A 22 -26.43 -32.01 -27.96
C GLU A 22 -26.41 -33.05 -29.09
N PRO A 23 -25.24 -33.60 -29.46
CA PRO A 23 -25.16 -34.90 -30.10
C PRO A 23 -24.79 -35.99 -29.07
N PRO A 24 -25.53 -37.11 -29.00
CA PRO A 24 -25.03 -38.34 -28.41
C PRO A 24 -24.33 -39.19 -29.49
N MET A 25 -23.26 -39.88 -29.12
CA MET A 25 -23.16 -41.36 -29.22
C MET A 25 -21.75 -41.87 -28.91
N ASP A 26 -21.78 -43.05 -28.28
CA ASP A 26 -20.76 -44.04 -27.98
C ASP A 26 -19.67 -44.24 -29.06
N ASP A 27 -18.47 -44.68 -28.65
CA ASP A 27 -17.90 -45.99 -29.04
C ASP A 27 -16.44 -46.18 -28.56
N ALA A 28 -16.13 -47.45 -28.24
CA ALA A 28 -14.84 -48.13 -28.25
C ALA A 28 -13.71 -47.72 -27.29
N GLY A 29 -13.41 -48.64 -26.38
CA GLY A 29 -12.24 -48.64 -25.51
C GLY A 29 -10.89 -48.69 -26.23
N GLY A 30 -9.91 -48.08 -25.57
CA GLY A 30 -8.47 -48.11 -25.83
C GLY A 30 -7.74 -47.66 -24.57
N PRO A 31 -6.49 -48.09 -24.37
CA PRO A 31 -5.90 -48.39 -23.05
C PRO A 31 -5.61 -47.15 -22.19
N GLU A 32 -5.59 -47.39 -20.87
CA GLU A 32 -5.10 -46.49 -19.81
C GLU A 32 -4.07 -45.48 -20.29
N PRO A 33 -4.35 -44.16 -20.22
CA PRO A 33 -3.26 -43.22 -20.10
C PRO A 33 -2.64 -43.47 -18.72
N ALA A 34 -1.38 -43.91 -18.73
CA ALA A 34 -0.50 -43.69 -17.59
C ALA A 34 -0.66 -42.23 -17.20
N GLN A 35 -1.24 -42.00 -16.03
CA GLN A 35 -1.20 -40.71 -15.37
C GLN A 35 0.27 -40.48 -15.04
N ASP A 36 1.00 -39.89 -16.00
CA ASP A 36 2.00 -38.91 -15.64
C ASP A 36 1.25 -37.92 -14.75
N GLU A 37 1.43 -38.09 -13.43
CA GLU A 37 1.30 -37.04 -12.45
C GLU A 37 2.26 -35.93 -12.89
N ALA A 38 1.83 -35.16 -13.89
CA ALA A 38 2.27 -33.80 -14.08
C ALA A 38 1.86 -33.11 -12.79
N GLU A 39 2.81 -33.07 -11.86
CA GLU A 39 2.86 -32.18 -10.73
C GLU A 39 2.29 -30.84 -11.20
N SER A 40 1.00 -30.64 -10.88
CA SER A 40 0.39 -29.35 -10.92
C SER A 40 0.98 -28.62 -9.72
N GLN A 41 2.23 -28.16 -9.87
CA GLN A 41 2.79 -27.05 -9.13
C GLN A 41 2.04 -25.77 -9.57
N ASP A 42 0.73 -25.77 -9.37
CA ASP A 42 -0.12 -24.59 -9.34
C ASP A 42 -0.62 -24.42 -7.89
N SER A 43 0.34 -24.55 -6.98
CA SER A 43 0.21 -24.04 -5.62
C SER A 43 0.80 -22.64 -5.70
N GLY A 44 -0.06 -21.63 -5.55
CA GLY A 44 0.26 -20.21 -5.62
C GLY A 44 1.69 -19.91 -5.19
N ALA A 45 2.58 -19.83 -6.17
CA ALA A 45 3.93 -19.37 -5.96
C ALA A 45 3.77 -17.96 -5.43
N SER A 46 3.89 -17.83 -4.12
CA SER A 46 4.11 -16.56 -3.46
C SER A 46 5.16 -15.88 -4.31
N GLN A 47 4.78 -14.85 -5.06
CA GLN A 47 5.67 -14.16 -6.00
C GLN A 47 6.75 -13.52 -5.15
N GLN A 48 7.77 -14.31 -4.85
CA GLN A 48 8.89 -13.92 -4.03
C GLN A 48 9.64 -12.90 -4.86
N ALA A 49 9.67 -11.66 -4.39
CA ALA A 49 10.38 -10.58 -5.06
C ALA A 49 11.82 -11.03 -5.37
N SER A 50 12.28 -10.73 -6.58
CA SER A 50 13.67 -11.00 -6.94
C SER A 50 14.63 -10.19 -6.04
N PRO A 51 15.90 -10.59 -5.89
CA PRO A 51 16.85 -9.85 -5.07
C PRO A 51 17.00 -8.38 -5.49
N ASP A 52 16.93 -8.09 -6.79
CA ASP A 52 17.00 -6.74 -7.32
C ASP A 52 15.75 -5.93 -6.95
N GLU A 53 14.56 -6.51 -7.07
CA GLU A 53 13.30 -5.88 -6.66
C GLU A 53 13.26 -5.64 -5.14
N GLN A 54 13.72 -6.60 -4.33
CA GLN A 54 13.83 -6.41 -2.90
C GLN A 54 14.79 -5.26 -2.56
N GLY A 55 15.90 -5.12 -3.30
CA GLY A 55 16.82 -4.00 -3.16
C GLY A 55 16.16 -2.67 -3.47
N GLN A 56 15.40 -2.58 -4.57
CA GLN A 56 14.64 -1.38 -4.93
C GLN A 56 13.57 -1.06 -3.89
N TYR A 57 12.83 -2.06 -3.42
CA TYR A 57 11.81 -1.93 -2.38
C TYR A 57 12.41 -1.37 -1.09
N ASN A 58 13.50 -1.95 -0.60
CA ASN A 58 14.16 -1.50 0.62
C ASN A 58 14.63 -0.04 0.51
N GLN A 59 15.18 0.34 -0.64
CA GLN A 59 15.59 1.73 -0.88
C GLN A 59 14.38 2.67 -0.94
N PHE A 60 13.35 2.30 -1.70
CA PHE A 60 12.15 3.11 -1.87
C PHE A 60 11.42 3.34 -0.54
N VAL A 61 11.10 2.25 0.18
CA VAL A 61 10.44 2.32 1.49
C VAL A 61 11.34 3.01 2.52
N GLY A 62 12.64 2.68 2.57
CA GLY A 62 13.58 3.31 3.49
C GLY A 62 13.63 4.83 3.34
N ARG A 63 13.70 5.34 2.10
CA ARG A 63 13.64 6.78 1.82
C ARG A 63 12.32 7.41 2.21
N ALA A 64 11.21 6.71 2.01
CA ALA A 64 9.91 7.18 2.45
C ALA A 64 9.83 7.29 3.98
N MET A 65 10.33 6.29 4.70
CA MET A 65 10.38 6.31 6.17
C MET A 65 11.30 7.42 6.69
N GLU A 66 12.45 7.64 6.06
CA GLU A 66 13.34 8.78 6.37
C GLU A 66 12.60 10.12 6.27
N LEU A 67 11.73 10.29 5.25
CA LEU A 67 10.93 11.50 5.07
C LEU A 67 9.80 11.61 6.09
N ILE A 68 9.06 10.52 6.33
CA ILE A 68 7.95 10.48 7.28
C ILE A 68 8.43 10.87 8.67
N TYR A 69 9.49 10.23 9.15
CA TYR A 69 10.03 10.41 10.51
C TYR A 69 11.06 11.54 10.62
N ASN A 70 11.29 12.31 9.55
CA ASN A 70 12.17 13.47 9.63
C ASN A 70 11.63 14.50 10.63
N GLN A 71 12.45 14.95 11.57
CA GLN A 71 12.05 15.88 12.64
C GLN A 71 11.34 17.15 12.14
N LYS A 72 11.68 17.64 10.94
CA LYS A 72 11.06 18.84 10.36
C LYS A 72 9.80 18.52 9.56
N MET A 73 9.74 17.35 8.94
CA MET A 73 8.59 16.94 8.11
C MET A 73 7.48 16.28 8.92
N PHE A 74 7.82 15.54 9.98
CA PHE A 74 6.85 14.77 10.77
C PHE A 74 5.67 15.62 11.26
N PRO A 75 5.86 16.84 11.82
CA PRO A 75 4.72 17.69 12.19
C PRO A 75 3.83 18.07 11.00
N GLN A 76 4.43 18.27 9.81
CA GLN A 76 3.69 18.57 8.58
C GLN A 76 2.90 17.34 8.10
N VAL A 77 3.49 16.14 8.21
CA VAL A 77 2.81 14.87 7.92
C VAL A 77 1.58 14.71 8.81
N VAL A 78 1.74 14.83 10.13
CA VAL A 78 0.63 14.77 11.09
C VAL A 78 -0.44 15.83 10.79
N GLN A 79 -0.03 17.03 10.38
CA GLN A 79 -0.97 18.09 10.00
C GLN A 79 -1.75 17.72 8.72
N MET A 80 -1.09 17.20 7.70
CA MET A 80 -1.75 16.73 6.46
C MET A 80 -2.72 15.60 6.75
N LEU A 81 -2.36 14.65 7.63
CA LEU A 81 -3.22 13.53 8.02
C LEU A 81 -4.55 13.99 8.62
N ARG A 82 -4.62 15.17 9.25
CA ARG A 82 -5.88 15.75 9.75
C ARG A 82 -6.81 16.26 8.63
N GLY A 83 -6.36 16.21 7.37
CA GLY A 83 -7.01 16.86 6.23
C GLY A 83 -6.70 18.36 6.14
N GLY A 84 -5.72 18.86 6.91
CA GLY A 84 -5.33 20.27 6.91
C GLY A 84 -4.38 20.60 5.78
N SER A 85 -4.89 21.18 4.69
CA SER A 85 -4.05 21.96 3.78
C SER A 85 -3.86 23.35 4.41
N ASN A 86 -2.60 23.79 4.59
CA ASN A 86 -2.28 25.11 5.18
C ASN A 86 -2.72 26.30 4.32
N ASP A 87 -3.17 26.05 3.10
CA ASP A 87 -3.66 27.08 2.22
C ASP A 87 -5.17 27.14 2.38
N GLY A 88 -5.67 28.25 2.96
CA GLY A 88 -7.09 28.56 3.14
C GLY A 88 -7.86 28.75 1.84
N GLN A 89 -7.65 27.87 0.86
CA GLN A 89 -8.43 27.74 -0.34
C GLN A 89 -9.66 26.88 -0.03
N ASP A 90 -10.82 27.46 -0.32
CA ASP A 90 -12.14 26.87 -0.22
C ASP A 90 -12.23 25.47 -0.86
N GLN A 91 -11.91 24.41 -0.10
CA GLN A 91 -12.23 23.01 -0.44
C GLN A 91 -13.73 22.73 -0.23
N LYS A 92 -14.61 23.67 -0.61
CA LYS A 92 -16.06 23.47 -0.60
C LYS A 92 -16.56 22.69 -1.81
N GLU A 93 -15.71 22.45 -2.81
CA GLU A 93 -16.08 21.63 -3.95
C GLU A 93 -15.69 20.18 -3.70
N ALA A 94 -16.73 19.35 -3.54
CA ALA A 94 -16.72 17.88 -3.60
C ALA A 94 -16.08 17.11 -2.43
N GLY A 95 -16.53 17.32 -1.19
CA GLY A 95 -16.59 16.25 -0.16
C GLY A 95 -15.28 15.54 0.24
N GLN A 96 -14.11 15.99 -0.23
CA GLN A 96 -12.80 15.36 -0.02
C GLN A 96 -12.03 16.08 1.09
N SER A 97 -12.71 16.41 2.19
CA SER A 97 -12.10 16.98 3.38
C SER A 97 -12.04 15.96 4.51
N GLY A 98 -11.04 16.06 5.37
CA GLY A 98 -10.92 15.25 6.59
C GLY A 98 -9.85 14.16 6.51
N PRO A 99 -9.80 13.25 7.51
CA PRO A 99 -8.67 12.35 7.68
C PRO A 99 -8.37 11.43 6.50
N ALA A 100 -9.40 10.89 5.83
CA ALA A 100 -9.22 9.99 4.69
C ALA A 100 -8.52 10.70 3.52
N ALA A 101 -8.97 11.92 3.19
CA ALA A 101 -8.33 12.75 2.18
C ALA A 101 -6.93 13.20 2.62
N GLY A 102 -6.73 13.47 3.91
CA GLY A 102 -5.43 13.78 4.48
C GLY A 102 -4.41 12.63 4.36
N LEU A 103 -4.85 11.41 4.66
CA LEU A 103 -4.06 10.18 4.50
C LEU A 103 -3.71 9.95 3.02
N ALA A 104 -4.69 10.05 2.13
CA ALA A 104 -4.48 9.92 0.70
C ALA A 104 -3.45 10.93 0.16
N HIS A 105 -3.63 12.21 0.52
CA HIS A 105 -2.75 13.29 0.09
C HIS A 105 -1.32 13.13 0.63
N ALA A 106 -1.15 12.82 1.92
CA ALA A 106 0.16 12.61 2.51
C ALA A 106 0.90 11.44 1.85
N THR A 107 0.20 10.33 1.62
CA THR A 107 0.72 9.15 0.93
C THR A 107 1.18 9.49 -0.48
N ALA A 108 0.31 10.13 -1.27
CA ALA A 108 0.62 10.51 -2.65
C ALA A 108 1.82 11.46 -2.75
N MET A 109 1.91 12.44 -1.83
CA MET A 109 3.04 13.37 -1.77
C MET A 109 4.36 12.65 -1.49
N ILE A 110 4.39 11.74 -0.50
CA ILE A 110 5.59 10.99 -0.13
C ILE A 110 6.02 10.08 -1.29
N ILE A 111 5.10 9.28 -1.84
CA ILE A 111 5.37 8.39 -2.98
C ILE A 111 5.95 9.18 -4.14
N THR A 112 5.29 10.28 -4.53
CA THR A 112 5.73 11.12 -5.66
C THR A 112 7.13 11.67 -5.42
N ARG A 113 7.43 12.14 -4.20
CA ARG A 113 8.73 12.71 -3.86
C ARG A 113 9.85 11.68 -3.91
N VAL A 114 9.62 10.49 -3.36
CA VAL A 114 10.63 9.41 -3.35
C VAL A 114 10.82 8.85 -4.75
N TYR A 115 9.72 8.59 -5.48
CA TYR A 115 9.78 8.08 -6.85
C TYR A 115 10.53 9.04 -7.77
N LYS A 116 10.22 10.35 -7.69
CA LYS A 116 10.93 11.37 -8.46
C LYS A 116 12.42 11.40 -8.11
N ALA A 117 12.79 11.32 -6.84
CA ALA A 117 14.19 11.29 -6.44
C ALA A 117 14.94 10.05 -6.99
N ALA A 118 14.28 8.89 -7.02
CA ALA A 118 14.82 7.68 -7.62
C ALA A 118 15.00 7.83 -9.14
N ALA A 119 13.97 8.34 -9.83
CA ALA A 119 14.02 8.60 -11.27
C ALA A 119 15.09 9.63 -11.65
N ASP A 120 15.20 10.73 -10.90
CA ASP A 120 16.24 11.75 -11.09
C ASP A 120 17.66 11.18 -10.86
N ALA A 121 17.79 10.13 -10.04
CA ALA A 121 19.03 9.37 -9.85
C ALA A 121 19.27 8.27 -10.91
N GLY A 122 18.39 8.16 -11.92
CA GLY A 122 18.47 7.18 -12.99
C GLY A 122 17.97 5.78 -12.63
N ALA A 123 17.35 5.60 -11.46
CA ALA A 123 16.72 4.34 -11.09
C ALA A 123 15.33 4.23 -11.74
N ASN A 124 15.04 3.06 -12.31
CA ASN A 124 13.72 2.72 -12.81
C ASN A 124 13.10 1.69 -11.86
N LEU A 125 12.18 2.14 -11.00
CA LEU A 125 11.53 1.28 -10.03
C LEU A 125 10.53 0.35 -10.73
N SER A 126 10.52 -0.93 -10.36
CA SER A 126 9.52 -1.85 -10.88
C SER A 126 8.10 -1.45 -10.43
N PRO A 127 7.06 -1.77 -11.23
CA PRO A 127 5.67 -1.53 -10.82
C PRO A 127 5.32 -2.22 -9.50
N ASP A 128 5.83 -3.43 -9.26
CA ASP A 128 5.57 -4.19 -8.04
C ASP A 128 6.22 -3.52 -6.82
N VAL A 129 7.43 -2.98 -6.97
CA VAL A 129 8.08 -2.18 -5.92
C VAL A 129 7.27 -0.94 -5.58
N LEU A 130 6.74 -0.24 -6.59
CA LEU A 130 5.91 0.94 -6.38
C LEU A 130 4.59 0.58 -5.70
N PHE A 131 3.96 -0.54 -6.10
CA PHE A 131 2.72 -1.03 -5.52
C PHE A 131 2.92 -1.43 -4.05
N HIS A 132 3.76 -2.43 -3.78
CA HIS A 132 3.97 -2.93 -2.41
C HIS A 132 4.60 -1.88 -1.50
N GLY A 133 5.55 -1.10 -2.02
CA GLY A 133 6.16 -0.01 -1.26
C GLY A 133 5.17 1.12 -0.96
N GLY A 134 4.30 1.45 -1.92
CA GLY A 134 3.22 2.42 -1.72
C GLY A 134 2.23 1.98 -0.65
N THR A 135 1.84 0.70 -0.66
CA THR A 135 0.98 0.10 0.37
C THR A 135 1.61 0.14 1.76
N GLU A 136 2.90 -0.18 1.88
CA GLU A 136 3.63 -0.11 3.16
C GLU A 136 3.65 1.33 3.71
N ILE A 137 3.93 2.32 2.83
CA ILE A 137 3.92 3.74 3.19
C ILE A 137 2.52 4.18 3.66
N PHE A 138 1.48 3.77 2.92
CA PHE A 138 0.10 4.07 3.26
C PHE A 138 -0.28 3.49 4.63
N GLY A 139 0.04 2.21 4.88
CA GLY A 139 -0.18 1.55 6.16
C GLY A 139 0.51 2.28 7.32
N GLN A 140 1.77 2.65 7.15
CA GLN A 140 2.52 3.37 8.18
C GLN A 140 1.89 4.73 8.51
N LEU A 141 1.37 5.44 7.50
CA LEU A 141 0.69 6.72 7.71
C LEU A 141 -0.69 6.56 8.36
N ALA A 142 -1.39 5.46 8.05
CA ALA A 142 -2.64 5.10 8.72
C ALA A 142 -2.40 4.82 10.22
N GLU A 143 -1.36 4.06 10.54
CA GLU A 143 -0.94 3.79 11.93
C GLU A 143 -0.55 5.09 12.67
N ILE A 144 0.19 6.00 12.02
CA ILE A 144 0.51 7.32 12.60
C ILE A 144 -0.77 8.12 12.85
N SER A 145 -1.74 8.07 11.94
CA SER A 145 -3.04 8.74 12.10
C SER A 145 -3.79 8.22 13.32
N ASP A 146 -3.80 6.89 13.53
CA ASP A 146 -4.44 6.28 14.69
C ASP A 146 -3.73 6.67 16.00
N LYS A 147 -2.40 6.48 16.07
CA LYS A 147 -1.59 6.85 17.24
C LYS A 147 -1.65 8.34 17.60
N ALA A 148 -1.88 9.20 16.62
CA ALA A 148 -2.06 10.64 16.81
C ALA A 148 -3.51 11.05 17.20
N GLY A 149 -4.44 10.09 17.31
CA GLY A 149 -5.85 10.32 17.60
C GLY A 149 -6.59 11.07 16.49
N ILE A 150 -6.15 10.93 15.24
CA ILE A 150 -6.73 11.62 14.08
C ILE A 150 -7.87 10.81 13.48
N SER A 151 -7.64 9.52 13.25
CA SER A 151 -8.63 8.59 12.74
C SER A 151 -8.20 7.17 13.06
N ASP A 152 -9.12 6.40 13.62
CA ASP A 152 -9.00 4.96 13.84
C ASP A 152 -9.48 4.26 12.57
N TYR A 153 -8.52 3.78 11.78
CA TYR A 153 -8.81 3.07 10.54
C TYR A 153 -8.97 1.56 10.75
N ALA A 154 -8.47 1.02 11.86
CA ALA A 154 -8.61 -0.39 12.19
C ALA A 154 -10.09 -0.78 12.38
N ASN A 155 -10.93 0.16 12.84
CA ASN A 155 -12.35 -0.04 13.02
C ASN A 155 -13.23 0.51 11.88
N ASP A 156 -12.65 1.16 10.86
CA ASP A 156 -13.37 1.78 9.74
C ASP A 156 -12.73 1.42 8.40
N ARG A 157 -12.91 0.16 8.02
CA ARG A 157 -12.28 -0.44 6.84
C ARG A 157 -12.71 0.24 5.53
N ASP A 158 -14.00 0.55 5.38
CA ASP A 158 -14.52 1.23 4.18
C ASP A 158 -13.82 2.58 3.98
N LYS A 159 -13.53 3.30 5.07
CA LYS A 159 -12.81 4.58 5.03
C LYS A 159 -11.33 4.40 4.72
N LEU A 160 -10.68 3.35 5.25
CA LEU A 160 -9.29 3.02 4.92
C LEU A 160 -9.15 2.68 3.44
N GLU A 161 -10.03 1.83 2.91
CA GLU A 161 -10.08 1.45 1.51
C GLU A 161 -10.34 2.66 0.60
N GLY A 162 -11.33 3.49 0.94
CA GLY A 162 -11.61 4.73 0.22
C GLY A 162 -10.41 5.70 0.20
N ALA A 163 -9.69 5.81 1.31
CA ALA A 163 -8.46 6.59 1.38
C ALA A 163 -7.34 6.00 0.51
N TYR A 164 -7.23 4.67 0.44
CA TYR A 164 -6.23 3.99 -0.37
C TYR A 164 -6.44 4.24 -1.87
N PHE A 165 -7.66 4.05 -2.38
CA PHE A 165 -7.97 4.35 -3.77
C PHE A 165 -7.74 5.82 -4.13
N LEU A 166 -8.12 6.72 -3.22
CA LEU A 166 -7.85 8.15 -3.38
C LEU A 166 -6.34 8.44 -3.41
N ALA A 167 -5.54 7.76 -2.59
CA ALA A 167 -4.08 7.90 -2.57
C ALA A 167 -3.47 7.49 -3.91
N VAL A 168 -3.90 6.35 -4.47
CA VAL A 168 -3.40 5.84 -5.76
C VAL A 168 -3.75 6.80 -6.90
N ASP A 169 -4.99 7.30 -6.94
CA ASP A 169 -5.40 8.28 -7.96
C ASP A 169 -4.57 9.56 -7.85
N MET A 170 -4.43 10.12 -6.65
CA MET A 170 -3.62 11.32 -6.40
C MET A 170 -2.15 11.11 -6.79
N ALA A 171 -1.53 10.00 -6.39
CA ALA A 171 -0.15 9.68 -6.73
C ALA A 171 0.04 9.57 -8.24
N THR A 172 -0.85 8.85 -8.93
CA THR A 172 -0.84 8.71 -10.38
C THR A 172 -0.96 10.07 -11.07
N GLN A 173 -1.88 10.92 -10.61
CA GLN A 173 -2.06 12.26 -11.17
C GLN A 173 -0.81 13.13 -10.95
N GLN A 174 -0.19 13.07 -9.78
CA GLN A 174 1.02 13.82 -9.46
C GLN A 174 2.23 13.35 -10.28
N LEU A 175 2.43 12.04 -10.41
CA LEU A 175 3.51 11.45 -11.22
C LEU A 175 3.38 11.80 -12.71
N ARG A 176 2.15 11.82 -13.24
CA ARG A 176 1.88 12.27 -14.61
C ARG A 176 2.18 13.76 -14.79
N LYS A 177 1.74 14.61 -13.85
CA LYS A 177 2.04 16.05 -13.86
C LYS A 177 3.54 16.33 -13.79
N ALA A 178 4.29 15.48 -13.08
CA ALA A 178 5.74 15.56 -12.97
C ALA A 178 6.48 15.01 -14.20
N GLY A 179 5.77 14.42 -15.16
CA GLY A 179 6.35 13.86 -16.40
C GLY A 179 7.20 12.61 -16.18
N VAL A 180 7.03 11.92 -15.04
CA VAL A 180 7.85 10.76 -14.69
C VAL A 180 7.20 9.44 -15.12
N VAL A 181 5.88 9.41 -15.29
CA VAL A 181 5.13 8.21 -15.72
C VAL A 181 4.31 8.53 -16.96
N ASP A 182 4.32 7.60 -17.93
CA ASP A 182 3.49 7.69 -19.14
C ASP A 182 2.01 7.38 -18.84
N GLU A 183 1.09 7.93 -19.64
CA GLU A 183 -0.34 7.66 -19.52
C GLU A 183 -0.67 6.16 -19.67
N ALA A 184 0.05 5.43 -20.52
CA ALA A 184 -0.11 4.00 -20.72
C ALA A 184 0.25 3.20 -19.46
N GLN A 185 1.36 3.54 -18.80
CA GLN A 185 1.77 2.89 -17.54
C GLN A 185 0.78 3.17 -16.42
N SER A 186 0.29 4.41 -16.34
CA SER A 186 -0.75 4.81 -15.38
C SER A 186 -2.03 3.97 -15.56
N LYS A 187 -2.46 3.76 -16.81
CA LYS A 187 -3.65 2.94 -17.12
C LYS A 187 -3.45 1.47 -16.77
N ALA A 188 -2.27 0.92 -17.05
CA ALA A 188 -1.96 -0.47 -16.71
C ALA A 188 -1.98 -0.71 -15.19
N ALA A 189 -1.39 0.21 -14.41
CA ALA A 189 -1.41 0.13 -12.95
C ALA A 189 -2.84 0.18 -12.39
N LEU A 190 -3.69 1.04 -12.93
CA LEU A 190 -5.08 1.14 -12.50
C LEU A 190 -5.91 -0.10 -12.89
N GLN A 191 -5.67 -0.68 -14.07
CA GLN A 191 -6.29 -1.94 -14.48
C GLN A 191 -5.84 -3.13 -13.61
N GLN A 192 -4.57 -3.17 -13.23
CA GLN A 192 -4.06 -4.16 -12.29
C GLN A 192 -4.75 -4.02 -10.94
N LEU A 193 -4.88 -2.80 -10.41
CA LEU A 193 -5.58 -2.56 -9.15
C LEU A 193 -7.05 -3.00 -9.21
N GLN A 194 -7.75 -2.68 -10.29
CA GLN A 194 -9.12 -3.15 -10.52
C GLN A 194 -9.21 -4.67 -10.63
N SER A 195 -8.21 -5.32 -11.23
CA SER A 195 -8.16 -6.78 -11.28
C SER A 195 -7.91 -7.40 -9.91
N MET A 196 -7.07 -6.78 -9.07
CA MET A 196 -6.83 -7.27 -7.70
C MET A 196 -8.08 -7.13 -6.84
N ASP A 197 -8.80 -6.02 -7.00
CA ASP A 197 -10.11 -5.80 -6.36
C ASP A 197 -11.12 -6.88 -6.77
N ALA A 198 -11.29 -7.10 -8.07
CA ALA A 198 -12.22 -8.10 -8.61
C ALA A 198 -11.88 -9.54 -8.16
N LYS A 199 -10.62 -9.82 -7.82
CA LYS A 199 -10.16 -11.12 -7.30
C LYS A 199 -10.20 -11.22 -5.78
N GLY A 200 -10.51 -10.13 -5.07
CA GLY A 200 -10.44 -10.06 -3.61
C GLY A 200 -9.01 -10.06 -3.04
N GLU A 201 -8.00 -9.88 -3.89
CA GLU A 201 -6.59 -9.80 -3.48
C GLU A 201 -6.33 -8.51 -2.67
N LEU A 202 -7.02 -7.40 -3.00
CA LEU A 202 -6.94 -6.17 -2.19
C LEU A 202 -7.48 -6.36 -0.78
N GLU A 203 -8.53 -7.17 -0.62
CA GLU A 203 -9.04 -7.51 0.71
C GLU A 203 -8.00 -8.27 1.54
N GLN A 204 -7.17 -9.11 0.92
CA GLN A 204 -6.06 -9.73 1.62
C GLN A 204 -5.02 -8.69 2.06
N VAL A 205 -4.66 -7.74 1.18
CA VAL A 205 -3.74 -6.64 1.51
C VAL A 205 -4.27 -5.81 2.68
N PHE A 206 -5.55 -5.43 2.69
CA PHE A 206 -6.14 -4.68 3.79
C PHE A 206 -6.17 -5.48 5.09
N ARG A 207 -6.48 -6.79 5.04
CA ARG A 207 -6.40 -7.66 6.23
C ARG A 207 -4.98 -7.77 6.78
N GLU A 208 -3.97 -7.80 5.92
CA GLU A 208 -2.57 -7.80 6.34
C GLU A 208 -2.17 -6.47 6.99
N LEU A 209 -2.66 -5.33 6.47
CA LEU A 209 -2.49 -4.02 7.08
C LEU A 209 -3.14 -3.97 8.48
N ASP A 210 -4.38 -4.45 8.62
CA ASP A 210 -5.08 -4.53 9.91
C ASP A 210 -4.35 -5.45 10.90
N ALA A 211 -3.87 -6.60 10.43
CA ALA A 211 -3.13 -7.56 11.26
C ALA A 211 -1.79 -6.97 11.75
N LYS A 212 -1.12 -6.18 10.92
CA LYS A 212 0.13 -5.52 11.27
C LYS A 212 -0.08 -4.43 12.33
N ASP A 213 -1.18 -3.70 12.25
CA ASP A 213 -1.57 -2.70 13.25
C ASP A 213 -1.89 -3.34 14.62
N GLN A 214 -2.66 -4.45 14.62
CA GLN A 214 -2.97 -5.19 15.85
C GLN A 214 -1.76 -5.93 16.44
N GLY A 215 -0.86 -6.42 15.60
CA GLY A 215 0.34 -7.16 16.02
C GLY A 215 1.46 -6.28 16.60
N GLY A 216 1.47 -4.98 16.28
CA GLY A 216 2.51 -4.04 16.73
C GLY A 216 2.36 -3.53 18.16
N SER A 217 1.24 -3.85 18.85
CA SER A 217 0.89 -3.26 20.14
C SER A 217 0.95 -4.21 21.35
N GLY A 218 1.48 -5.43 21.23
CA GLY A 218 1.32 -6.43 22.30
C GLY A 218 2.39 -7.53 22.42
N GLY A 219 3.65 -7.26 22.10
CA GLY A 219 4.68 -8.30 22.05
C GLY A 219 6.08 -7.92 22.53
N GLU A 220 6.24 -6.95 23.42
CA GLU A 220 7.40 -6.97 24.32
C GLU A 220 7.05 -7.94 25.45
N GLU A 221 7.31 -9.23 25.24
CA GLU A 221 7.61 -10.12 26.36
C GLU A 221 8.78 -9.45 27.09
N GLU A 222 8.49 -8.87 28.25
CA GLU A 222 9.48 -8.56 29.28
C GLU A 222 10.30 -9.82 29.49
N GLN A 223 11.42 -9.95 28.78
CA GLN A 223 12.50 -10.80 29.23
C GLN A 223 12.86 -10.27 30.61
N PRO A 224 12.67 -11.05 31.69
CA PRO A 224 13.13 -10.63 32.99
C PRO A 224 14.63 -10.34 32.85
N PRO A 225 15.12 -9.22 33.43
CA PRO A 225 16.52 -8.87 33.32
C PRO A 225 17.35 -10.09 33.78
N PRO A 226 18.42 -10.45 33.04
CA PRO A 226 19.29 -11.52 33.49
C PRO A 226 19.74 -11.20 34.91
N ALA A 227 19.48 -12.12 35.83
CA ALA A 227 19.95 -12.04 37.20
C ALA A 227 21.45 -11.79 37.16
N ASN A 228 21.84 -10.58 37.55
CA ASN A 228 23.21 -10.13 37.52
C ASN A 228 23.91 -10.73 38.75
N ASP A 229 24.28 -12.01 38.65
CA ASP A 229 25.12 -12.73 39.62
C ASP A 229 26.56 -12.23 39.54
N ASN A 230 26.80 -10.97 39.92
CA ASN A 230 28.12 -10.42 40.14
C ASN A 230 28.26 -9.91 41.57
N ASP A 231 28.04 -10.83 42.52
CA ASP A 231 28.56 -10.73 43.89
C ASP A 231 29.94 -11.42 43.92
N ALA A 232 30.90 -10.80 43.24
CA ALA A 232 32.29 -11.23 43.22
C ALA A 232 33.18 -10.08 43.70
N SER A 233 33.32 -10.00 45.02
CA SER A 233 34.62 -9.91 45.71
C SER A 233 35.66 -8.96 45.10
N MET A 234 35.63 -7.69 45.51
CA MET A 234 36.87 -6.91 45.67
C MET A 234 36.85 -6.10 46.96
N GLN A 235 37.17 -6.81 48.05
CA GLN A 235 37.61 -6.22 49.31
C GLN A 235 39.14 -6.11 49.27
N GLY A 236 39.62 -4.92 48.95
CA GLY A 236 41.03 -4.52 49.01
C GLY A 236 41.11 -3.13 48.40
N GLY A 237 41.61 -2.08 49.05
CA GLY A 237 42.49 -2.00 50.19
C GLY A 237 43.42 -0.84 49.89
N MET A 238 43.59 0.06 50.88
CA MET A 238 44.67 1.04 51.00
C MET A 238 44.62 2.31 50.12
N ALA A 239 44.23 3.41 50.77
CA ALA A 239 44.96 4.70 50.71
C ALA A 239 46.42 4.49 51.21
N PRO A 240 47.43 5.37 50.99
CA PRO A 240 47.39 6.84 50.89
C PRO A 240 48.27 7.35 49.70
N GLN A 241 48.58 8.62 49.43
CA GLN A 241 49.21 9.62 50.30
C GLN A 241 49.26 10.98 49.59
N GLU A 242 48.90 12.02 50.34
CA GLU A 242 49.25 13.42 50.09
C GLU A 242 50.78 13.57 50.10
N GLU A 243 51.34 14.23 49.09
CA GLU A 243 52.57 15.04 49.23
C GLU A 243 52.68 15.96 48.00
N MET A 244 52.34 17.23 48.20
CA MET A 244 52.82 18.35 47.39
C MET A 244 53.12 19.51 48.34
N ASP A 245 54.33 19.45 48.92
CA ASP A 245 55.29 20.56 49.02
C ASP A 245 56.70 19.99 49.23
#